data_AF-A0AAQ4EFH5-F1
#
_entry.id   AF-A0AAQ4EFH5-F1
#
_cell.length_a   1.000
_cell.length_b   1.000
_cell.length_c   1.000
_cell.angle_alpha   90.00
_cell.angle_beta   90.00
_cell.angle_gamma   90.00
#
_symmetry.space_group_name_H-M   'P 1'
#
loop_
_entity.id
_entity.type
_entity.pdbx_description
1 polymer ?
#
loop_
_entity_poly.entity_id
_entity_poly.type
_entity_poly.pdbx_seq_one_letter_code
_entity_poly.pdbx_strand_id
1 'polypeptide(L)'
;MSSLETFSLPGENPFDGLQSSLKKIVLGHGSTIPTSWAVFSSLEQLKTVRISEAKNLVLARSFNELPQTVKVINIAFSDIASVDEDWVSSLQNLEVVGIRHCNLKVFLRSMLPRPAPKLWRLDLYRNNLTSLPSDFSADMPVLRSVTVEHNQITTLSRETFAPLADNEENSVRLIGNPLRCDCNLRFALSYPPSWLGAACETPEQLNGRLLKDLTEEQLTCADGA
;
A
#
# COMPACT_ATOMS: atom_id res chain seq x y z
N MET A 1 38.18 19.77 9.43
CA MET A 1 36.83 19.76 8.80
C MET A 1 35.82 19.68 9.92
N SER A 2 35.23 20.82 10.31
CA SER A 2 34.20 20.91 11.33
C SER A 2 32.89 20.37 10.76
N SER A 3 32.52 19.17 11.19
CA SER A 3 31.17 18.64 11.07
C SER A 3 30.24 19.58 11.82
N LEU A 4 29.24 20.17 11.14
CA LEU A 4 28.17 20.87 11.84
C LEU A 4 27.39 19.85 12.67
N GLU A 5 27.56 19.91 13.98
CA GLU A 5 26.67 19.28 14.94
C GLU A 5 25.27 19.91 14.79
N THR A 6 24.28 19.02 14.75
CA THR A 6 22.84 19.23 14.75
C THR A 6 22.35 20.58 15.30
N PHE A 7 21.56 21.32 14.51
CA PHE A 7 20.96 22.63 14.86
C PHE A 7 19.90 22.59 15.99
N SER A 8 19.77 21.50 16.76
CA SER A 8 18.75 21.37 17.80
C SER A 8 19.42 21.45 19.17
N LEU A 9 19.00 22.41 20.00
CA LEU A 9 19.34 22.42 21.41
C LEU A 9 18.79 21.13 22.08
N PRO A 10 19.51 20.52 23.03
CA PRO A 10 19.01 19.34 23.74
C PRO A 10 17.69 19.66 24.46
N GLY A 11 16.60 19.03 24.05
CA GLY A 11 15.27 19.16 24.65
C GLY A 11 14.28 20.04 23.89
N GLU A 12 14.71 20.76 22.85
CA GLU A 12 13.80 21.50 21.98
C GLU A 12 13.41 20.64 20.76
N ASN A 13 12.14 20.73 20.35
CA ASN A 13 11.70 20.05 19.15
C ASN A 13 12.22 20.85 17.95
N PRO A 14 12.96 20.23 17.00
CA PRO A 14 13.53 20.95 15.86
C PRO A 14 12.48 21.58 14.92
N PHE A 15 11.19 21.27 15.12
CA PHE A 15 10.07 21.85 14.39
C PHE A 15 9.31 22.91 15.17
N ASP A 16 9.83 23.37 16.31
CA ASP A 16 9.24 24.49 17.04
C ASP A 16 9.25 25.77 16.19
N GLY A 17 8.13 26.48 16.18
CA GLY A 17 7.87 27.64 15.31
C GLY A 17 7.24 27.27 13.95
N LEU A 18 7.16 25.98 13.61
CA LEU A 18 6.59 25.49 12.35
C LEU A 18 5.21 24.82 12.49
N GLN A 19 4.66 24.77 13.70
CA GLN A 19 3.43 24.03 14.05
C GLN A 19 2.25 24.38 13.12
N SER A 20 2.09 25.68 12.85
CA SER A 20 0.97 26.22 12.07
C SER A 20 1.27 26.40 10.58
N SER A 21 2.48 26.05 10.10
CA SER A 21 2.91 26.34 8.73
C SER A 21 3.37 25.10 7.95
N LEU A 22 3.97 24.11 8.62
CA LEU A 22 4.57 22.96 7.96
C LEU A 22 3.52 21.96 7.48
N LYS A 23 3.44 21.76 6.16
CA LYS A 23 2.43 20.89 5.54
C LYS A 23 2.97 19.57 5.02
N LYS A 24 4.28 19.47 4.84
CA LYS A 24 4.91 18.33 4.18
C LYS A 24 6.30 18.06 4.76
N ILE A 25 6.54 16.81 5.12
CA ILE A 25 7.85 16.27 5.48
C ILE A 25 8.33 15.34 4.36
N VAL A 26 9.61 15.43 4.02
CA VAL A 26 10.28 14.54 3.07
C VAL A 26 11.57 14.04 3.71
N LEU A 27 11.70 12.73 3.87
CA LEU A 27 12.88 12.03 4.35
C LEU A 27 13.47 11.25 3.18
N GLY A 28 14.48 11.82 2.53
CA GLY A 28 15.13 11.23 1.35
C GLY A 28 16.44 10.52 1.68
N HIS A 29 17.25 10.24 0.65
CA HIS A 29 18.57 9.65 0.79
C HIS A 29 19.43 10.35 1.85
N GLY A 30 20.01 9.59 2.77
CA GLY A 30 20.86 10.10 3.86
C GLY A 30 20.12 10.71 5.04
N SER A 31 18.78 10.77 5.00
CA SER A 31 17.98 11.23 6.15
C SER A 31 17.99 10.19 7.26
N THR A 32 18.13 10.63 8.50
CA THR A 32 17.86 9.78 9.67
C THR A 32 16.36 9.64 9.85
N ILE A 33 15.86 8.41 9.86
CA ILE A 33 14.47 8.13 10.21
C ILE A 33 14.33 8.25 11.74
N PRO A 34 13.36 9.03 12.25
CA PRO A 34 13.19 9.16 13.69
C PRO A 34 12.76 7.84 14.30
N THR A 35 13.20 7.58 15.54
CA THR A 35 12.79 6.39 16.30
C THR A 35 11.36 6.49 16.83
N SER A 36 10.85 7.72 17.00
CA SER A 36 9.46 8.04 17.37
C SER A 36 8.95 9.18 16.50
N TRP A 37 7.72 9.05 15.99
CA TRP A 37 7.09 10.05 15.13
C TRP A 37 6.40 11.17 15.94
N ALA A 38 6.38 11.07 17.27
CA ALA A 38 5.92 12.12 18.18
C ALA A 38 6.68 13.45 17.98
N VAL A 39 7.88 13.43 17.41
CA VAL A 39 8.61 14.65 17.00
C VAL A 39 7.79 15.53 16.04
N PHE A 40 6.86 14.95 15.30
CA PHE A 40 5.97 15.67 14.38
C PHE A 40 4.58 15.94 14.95
N SER A 41 4.26 15.46 16.16
CA SER A 41 2.89 15.45 16.71
C SER A 41 2.27 16.85 16.89
N SER A 42 3.10 17.88 17.10
CA SER A 42 2.68 19.28 17.23
C SER A 42 2.43 19.99 15.91
N LEU A 43 2.70 19.36 14.76
CA LEU A 43 2.56 19.98 13.44
C LEU A 43 1.10 19.95 12.97
N GLU A 44 0.33 20.93 13.42
CA GLU A 44 -1.11 21.07 13.18
C GLU A 44 -1.48 21.08 11.69
N GLN A 45 -0.59 21.58 10.81
CA GLN A 45 -0.85 21.65 9.38
C GLN A 45 -0.25 20.50 8.56
N LEU A 46 0.42 19.53 9.18
CA LEU A 46 1.11 18.45 8.46
C LEU A 46 0.10 17.57 7.71
N LYS A 47 0.20 17.54 6.38
CA LYS A 47 -0.69 16.75 5.50
C LYS A 47 0.01 15.57 4.84
N THR A 48 1.32 15.67 4.62
CA THR A 48 2.03 14.70 3.80
C THR A 48 3.36 14.31 4.40
N VAL A 49 3.57 13.00 4.51
CA VAL A 49 4.86 12.40 4.85
C VAL A 49 5.35 11.63 3.63
N ARG A 50 6.58 11.92 3.18
CA ARG A 50 7.25 11.15 2.14
C ARG A 50 8.56 10.59 2.67
N ILE A 51 8.78 9.31 2.41
CA ILE A 51 10.05 8.63 2.71
C ILE A 51 10.57 8.06 1.40
N SER A 52 11.83 8.30 1.07
CA SER A 52 12.46 7.71 -0.10
C SER A 52 13.91 7.34 0.15
N GLU A 53 14.37 6.27 -0.50
CA GLU A 53 15.78 5.84 -0.44
C GLU A 53 16.27 5.55 0.99
N ALA A 54 15.36 5.14 1.88
CA ALA A 54 15.70 4.71 3.22
C ALA A 54 16.16 3.25 3.21
N LYS A 55 17.22 2.95 3.97
CA LYS A 55 17.70 1.58 4.19
C LYS A 55 17.28 1.11 5.58
N ASN A 56 16.97 -0.19 5.72
CA ASN A 56 16.52 -0.78 6.98
C ASN A 56 15.32 -0.03 7.59
N LEU A 57 14.38 0.42 6.76
CA LEU A 57 13.22 1.17 7.20
C LEU A 57 12.30 0.27 8.04
N VAL A 58 11.99 0.72 9.25
CA VAL A 58 11.03 0.07 10.15
C VAL A 58 9.72 0.87 10.11
N LEU A 59 8.65 0.24 9.65
CA LEU A 59 7.31 0.81 9.73
C LEU A 59 6.73 0.46 11.11
N ALA A 60 7.17 1.19 12.13
CA ALA A 60 6.79 0.95 13.52
C ALA A 60 5.39 1.49 13.86
N ARG A 61 4.80 0.98 14.94
CA ARG A 61 3.56 1.52 15.51
C ARG A 61 3.62 3.02 15.85
N SER A 62 4.81 3.56 16.10
CA SER A 62 5.00 4.99 16.40
C SER A 62 4.55 5.91 15.28
N PHE A 63 4.40 5.45 14.02
CA PHE A 63 3.76 6.25 12.96
C PHE A 63 2.35 6.75 13.33
N ASN A 64 1.65 6.07 14.24
CA ASN A 64 0.37 6.52 14.81
C ASN A 64 0.48 7.79 15.67
N GLU A 65 1.68 8.20 16.05
CA GLU A 65 1.96 9.47 16.77
C GLU A 65 1.96 10.68 15.83
N LEU A 66 1.90 10.46 14.51
CA LEU A 66 1.72 11.53 13.53
C LEU A 66 0.42 12.31 13.81
N PRO A 67 0.39 13.62 13.52
CA PRO A 67 -0.83 14.41 13.63
C PRO A 67 -1.97 13.79 12.82
N GLN A 68 -3.18 13.81 13.38
CA GLN A 68 -4.40 13.36 12.68
C GLN A 68 -4.71 14.21 11.43
N THR A 69 -3.99 15.30 11.21
CA THR A 69 -4.09 16.12 10.00
C THR A 69 -3.42 15.49 8.78
N VAL A 70 -2.59 14.45 8.96
CA VAL A 70 -1.93 13.70 7.89
C VAL A 70 -2.96 12.99 7.00
N LYS A 71 -2.80 13.18 5.70
CA LYS A 71 -3.66 12.64 4.64
C LYS A 71 -2.92 11.69 3.71
N VAL A 72 -1.61 11.90 3.53
CA VAL A 72 -0.83 11.21 2.51
C VAL A 72 0.44 10.68 3.13
N ILE A 73 0.64 9.38 3.06
CA ILE A 73 1.90 8.71 3.38
C ILE A 73 2.40 8.02 2.11
N ASN A 74 3.58 8.40 1.65
CA ASN A 74 4.23 7.75 0.51
C ASN A 74 5.64 7.30 0.89
N ILE A 75 5.92 6.03 0.66
CA ILE A 75 7.22 5.40 0.87
C ILE A 75 7.64 4.86 -0.49
N ALA A 76 8.84 5.20 -0.94
CA ALA A 76 9.29 4.79 -2.26
C ALA A 76 10.77 4.41 -2.28
N PHE A 77 11.16 3.45 -3.12
CA PHE A 77 12.56 3.10 -3.36
C PHE A 77 13.35 2.85 -2.05
N SER A 78 12.72 2.22 -1.06
CA SER A 78 13.26 2.05 0.30
C SER A 78 13.24 0.59 0.70
N ASP A 79 14.26 0.13 1.42
CA ASP A 79 14.34 -1.25 1.89
C ASP A 79 13.65 -1.38 3.26
N ILE A 80 12.47 -2.00 3.28
CA ILE A 80 11.69 -2.26 4.48
C ILE A 80 12.27 -3.48 5.20
N ALA A 81 12.73 -3.28 6.43
CA ALA A 81 13.23 -4.33 7.31
C ALA A 81 12.09 -5.04 8.06
N SER A 82 11.12 -4.27 8.56
CA SER A 82 9.96 -4.80 9.27
C SER A 82 8.78 -3.84 9.22
N VAL A 83 7.57 -4.40 9.39
CA VAL A 83 6.30 -3.67 9.40
C VAL A 83 5.48 -4.14 10.58
N ASP A 84 5.04 -3.20 11.41
CA ASP A 84 4.07 -3.43 12.48
C ASP A 84 2.67 -3.57 11.88
N GLU A 85 1.86 -4.50 12.39
CA GLU A 85 0.53 -4.81 11.85
C GLU A 85 -0.46 -3.66 12.01
N ASP A 86 -0.14 -2.65 12.82
CA ASP A 86 -1.00 -1.50 13.12
C ASP A 86 -0.32 -0.15 12.82
N TRP A 87 0.77 -0.12 12.04
CA TRP A 87 1.67 1.04 11.93
C TRP A 87 0.98 2.38 11.63
N VAL A 88 -0.08 2.41 10.81
CA VAL A 88 -0.89 3.63 10.54
C VAL A 88 -2.39 3.46 10.82
N SER A 89 -2.75 2.47 11.63
CA SER A 89 -4.14 2.11 11.94
C SER A 89 -4.93 3.22 12.64
N SER A 90 -4.29 4.13 13.37
CA SER A 90 -4.97 5.22 14.09
C SER A 90 -5.23 6.47 13.24
N LEU A 91 -4.62 6.58 12.06
CA LEU A 91 -4.65 7.79 11.23
C LEU A 91 -5.91 7.86 10.36
N GLN A 92 -7.07 8.12 10.98
CA GLN A 92 -8.39 8.04 10.34
C GLN A 92 -8.61 8.99 9.15
N ASN A 93 -7.75 10.01 9.01
CA ASN A 93 -7.84 11.00 7.93
C ASN A 93 -6.98 10.68 6.71
N LEU A 94 -6.37 9.49 6.65
CA LEU A 94 -5.61 9.06 5.48
C LEU A 94 -6.50 9.01 4.24
N GLU A 95 -6.01 9.63 3.18
CA GLU A 95 -6.60 9.67 1.84
C GLU A 95 -5.80 8.80 0.86
N VAL A 96 -4.47 8.76 1.02
CA VAL A 96 -3.56 8.01 0.17
C VAL A 96 -2.47 7.34 1.00
N VAL A 97 -2.30 6.03 0.80
CA VAL A 97 -1.13 5.28 1.27
C VAL A 97 -0.43 4.66 0.06
N GLY A 98 0.83 5.01 -0.13
CA GLY A 98 1.68 4.46 -1.18
C GLY A 98 2.94 3.84 -0.60
N ILE A 99 3.23 2.59 -0.93
CA ILE A 99 4.46 1.88 -0.61
C ILE A 99 4.96 1.28 -1.92
N ARG A 100 5.96 1.91 -2.55
CA ARG A 100 6.33 1.60 -3.94
C ARG A 100 7.79 1.23 -4.06
N HIS A 101 8.09 0.10 -4.67
CA HIS A 101 9.49 -0.35 -4.80
C HIS A 101 10.17 -0.49 -3.43
N CYS A 102 9.50 -1.21 -2.53
CA CYS A 102 9.86 -1.29 -1.12
C CYS A 102 9.83 -2.71 -0.55
N ASN A 103 10.15 -3.74 -1.36
CA ASN A 103 10.31 -5.14 -0.96
C ASN A 103 9.23 -5.72 -0.02
N LEU A 104 8.03 -5.11 0.03
CA LEU A 104 6.98 -5.44 0.99
C LEU A 104 6.42 -6.84 0.67
N LYS A 105 6.44 -7.74 1.66
CA LYS A 105 6.01 -9.13 1.49
C LYS A 105 4.57 -9.40 1.90
N VAL A 106 4.07 -8.65 2.88
CA VAL A 106 2.73 -8.81 3.45
C VAL A 106 2.08 -7.44 3.61
N PHE A 107 0.79 -7.35 3.31
CA PHE A 107 -0.04 -6.18 3.58
C PHE A 107 -1.36 -6.66 4.21
N LEU A 108 -1.62 -6.24 5.45
CA LEU A 108 -2.81 -6.64 6.20
C LEU A 108 -3.82 -5.49 6.25
N ARG A 109 -5.11 -5.81 6.34
CA ARG A 109 -6.16 -4.80 6.51
C ARG A 109 -5.99 -4.00 7.81
N SER A 110 -5.48 -4.62 8.88
CA SER A 110 -5.20 -3.98 10.18
C SER A 110 -4.19 -2.84 10.10
N MET A 111 -3.30 -2.85 9.10
CA MET A 111 -2.29 -1.82 8.93
C MET A 111 -2.90 -0.45 8.63
N LEU A 112 -4.15 -0.43 8.14
CA LEU A 112 -4.91 0.76 7.79
C LEU A 112 -6.02 1.03 8.81
N PRO A 113 -6.52 2.28 8.94
CA PRO A 113 -7.64 2.58 9.83
C PRO A 113 -8.89 1.76 9.54
N ARG A 114 -9.61 1.37 10.58
CA ARG A 114 -10.87 0.63 10.48
C ARG A 114 -11.95 1.30 11.35
N PRO A 115 -12.92 2.02 10.74
CA PRO A 115 -13.05 2.31 9.31
C PRO A 115 -11.98 3.28 8.79
N ALA A 116 -11.71 3.24 7.48
CA ALA A 116 -10.87 4.21 6.77
C ALA A 116 -11.74 5.05 5.82
N PRO A 117 -12.48 6.03 6.35
CA PRO A 117 -13.57 6.70 5.64
C PRO A 117 -13.12 7.63 4.51
N LYS A 118 -11.84 8.01 4.47
CA LYS A 118 -11.29 8.97 3.50
C LYS A 118 -10.31 8.33 2.51
N LEU A 119 -9.94 7.07 2.73
CA LEU A 119 -8.89 6.42 1.96
C LEU A 119 -9.42 6.06 0.57
N TRP A 120 -8.97 6.78 -0.44
CA TRP A 120 -9.44 6.62 -1.81
C TRP A 120 -8.40 5.95 -2.71
N ARG A 121 -7.12 5.92 -2.29
CA ARG A 121 -6.03 5.30 -3.06
C ARG A 121 -5.05 4.49 -2.21
N LEU A 122 -4.79 3.27 -2.69
CA LEU A 122 -3.71 2.39 -2.26
C LEU A 122 -2.76 2.11 -3.42
N ASP A 123 -1.48 2.36 -3.22
CA ASP A 123 -0.45 2.18 -4.25
C ASP A 123 0.69 1.30 -3.72
N LEU A 124 0.63 0.00 -4.02
CA LEU A 124 1.56 -1.04 -3.59
C LEU A 124 2.42 -1.53 -4.77
N TYR A 125 2.64 -0.67 -5.76
CA TYR A 125 3.39 -0.94 -6.98
C TYR A 125 4.81 -1.46 -6.71
N ARG A 126 5.22 -2.51 -7.43
CA ARG A 126 6.58 -3.09 -7.35
C ARG A 126 6.98 -3.47 -5.93
N ASN A 127 6.24 -4.36 -5.29
CA ASN A 127 6.70 -5.02 -4.06
C ASN A 127 6.77 -6.54 -4.27
N ASN A 128 6.81 -7.29 -3.19
CA ASN A 128 6.96 -8.75 -3.20
C ASN A 128 5.72 -9.42 -2.58
N LEU A 129 4.54 -8.80 -2.71
CA LEU A 129 3.30 -9.33 -2.15
C LEU A 129 2.92 -10.62 -2.87
N THR A 130 2.68 -11.70 -2.13
CA THR A 130 2.30 -13.01 -2.71
C THR A 130 0.80 -13.25 -2.70
N SER A 131 0.07 -12.50 -1.86
CA SER A 131 -1.37 -12.57 -1.70
C SER A 131 -1.89 -11.26 -1.10
N LEU A 132 -3.20 -11.07 -1.16
CA LEU A 132 -3.93 -10.03 -0.44
C LEU A 132 -4.97 -10.71 0.45
N PRO A 133 -5.27 -10.16 1.64
CA PRO A 133 -6.30 -10.73 2.49
C PRO A 133 -7.69 -10.58 1.84
N SER A 134 -8.63 -11.46 2.20
CA SER A 134 -10.01 -11.40 1.68
C SER A 134 -10.74 -10.12 2.10
N ASP A 135 -10.40 -9.56 3.26
CA ASP A 135 -10.93 -8.30 3.77
C ASP A 135 -10.11 -7.06 3.35
N PHE A 136 -9.22 -7.20 2.36
CA PHE A 136 -8.31 -6.13 1.92
C PHE A 136 -9.01 -4.79 1.70
N SER A 137 -10.20 -4.82 1.07
CA SER A 137 -10.98 -3.62 0.74
C SER A 137 -12.09 -3.27 1.75
N ALA A 138 -12.20 -4.02 2.86
CA ALA A 138 -13.27 -3.85 3.83
C ALA A 138 -13.22 -2.48 4.54
N ASP A 139 -14.38 -1.92 4.90
CA ASP A 139 -14.50 -0.67 5.67
C ASP A 139 -13.73 0.53 5.08
N MET A 140 -13.63 0.59 3.75
CA MET A 140 -13.03 1.69 2.97
C MET A 140 -14.02 2.19 1.91
N PRO A 141 -15.09 2.91 2.32
CA PRO A 141 -16.25 3.19 1.48
C PRO A 141 -15.98 4.10 0.27
N VAL A 142 -14.83 4.79 0.23
CA VAL A 142 -14.44 5.70 -0.86
C VAL A 142 -13.22 5.21 -1.64
N LEU A 143 -12.78 3.97 -1.41
CA LEU A 143 -11.64 3.37 -2.11
C LEU A 143 -12.00 3.17 -3.58
N ARG A 144 -11.22 3.78 -4.46
CA ARG A 144 -11.45 3.73 -5.91
C ARG A 144 -10.22 3.43 -6.74
N SER A 145 -9.01 3.48 -6.15
CA SER A 145 -7.77 3.26 -6.86
C SER A 145 -6.86 2.32 -6.08
N VAL A 146 -6.62 1.13 -6.62
CA VAL A 146 -5.71 0.13 -6.06
C VAL A 146 -4.68 -0.26 -7.12
N THR A 147 -3.40 -0.10 -6.80
CA THR A 147 -2.30 -0.57 -7.64
C THR A 147 -1.52 -1.64 -6.91
N VAL A 148 -1.50 -2.85 -7.45
CA VAL A 148 -0.68 -3.97 -6.96
C VAL A 148 0.16 -4.57 -8.08
N GLU A 149 0.42 -3.77 -9.13
CA GLU A 149 1.21 -4.18 -10.29
C GLU A 149 2.64 -4.55 -9.90
N HIS A 150 3.21 -5.49 -10.65
CA HIS A 150 4.57 -6.01 -10.43
C HIS A 150 4.81 -6.51 -9.00
N ASN A 151 3.88 -7.29 -8.47
CA ASN A 151 4.06 -8.06 -7.25
C ASN A 151 4.23 -9.56 -7.60
N GLN A 152 4.06 -10.45 -6.62
CA GLN A 152 4.17 -11.90 -6.76
C GLN A 152 2.83 -12.59 -6.47
N ILE A 153 1.71 -11.87 -6.70
CA ILE A 153 0.37 -12.37 -6.41
C ILE A 153 0.06 -13.52 -7.35
N THR A 154 -0.31 -14.68 -6.80
CA THR A 154 -0.65 -15.86 -7.60
C THR A 154 -2.15 -16.10 -7.70
N THR A 155 -2.94 -15.61 -6.75
CA THR A 155 -4.39 -15.77 -6.75
C THR A 155 -5.04 -14.65 -5.94
N LEU A 156 -6.36 -14.53 -6.04
CA LEU A 156 -7.18 -13.54 -5.33
C LEU A 156 -8.38 -14.26 -4.73
N SER A 157 -8.97 -13.70 -3.67
CA SER A 157 -10.30 -14.13 -3.21
C SER A 157 -11.37 -13.24 -3.85
N ARG A 158 -12.59 -13.77 -3.94
CA ARG A 158 -13.75 -13.05 -4.47
C ARG A 158 -14.02 -11.77 -3.70
N GLU A 159 -13.77 -11.80 -2.40
CA GLU A 159 -14.05 -10.71 -1.47
C GLU A 159 -13.00 -9.60 -1.54
N THR A 160 -11.77 -9.89 -1.99
CA THR A 160 -10.61 -8.96 -1.95
C THR A 160 -10.94 -7.59 -2.57
N PHE A 161 -11.65 -7.55 -3.72
CA PHE A 161 -12.01 -6.31 -4.43
C PHE A 161 -13.51 -6.15 -4.67
N ALA A 162 -14.36 -7.03 -4.13
CA ALA A 162 -15.80 -7.01 -4.38
C ALA A 162 -16.45 -5.62 -4.15
N PRO A 163 -16.16 -4.88 -3.06
CA PRO A 163 -16.74 -3.55 -2.84
C PRO A 163 -16.38 -2.49 -3.91
N LEU A 164 -15.29 -2.69 -4.65
CA LEU A 164 -14.88 -1.76 -5.70
C LEU A 164 -15.53 -2.11 -7.04
N ALA A 165 -15.95 -3.36 -7.24
CA ALA A 165 -16.36 -3.89 -8.55
C ALA A 165 -17.71 -3.31 -9.02
N ASP A 166 -18.51 -2.76 -8.10
CA ASP A 166 -19.84 -2.21 -8.39
C ASP A 166 -19.80 -0.84 -9.12
N ASN A 167 -18.63 -0.21 -9.24
CA ASN A 167 -18.46 1.06 -9.95
C ASN A 167 -17.34 0.98 -11.01
N GLU A 168 -17.72 1.11 -12.28
CA GLU A 168 -16.80 1.02 -13.42
C GLU A 168 -15.72 2.12 -13.46
N GLU A 169 -15.91 3.24 -12.75
CA GLU A 169 -14.89 4.29 -12.64
C GLU A 169 -13.73 3.90 -11.69
N ASN A 170 -13.94 2.88 -10.85
CA ASN A 170 -12.90 2.38 -9.98
C ASN A 170 -11.81 1.67 -10.80
N SER A 171 -10.58 1.70 -10.29
CA SER A 171 -9.41 1.16 -10.97
C SER A 171 -8.62 0.25 -10.04
N VAL A 172 -8.58 -1.04 -10.40
CA VAL A 172 -7.68 -2.04 -9.80
C VAL A 172 -6.68 -2.49 -10.87
N ARG A 173 -5.38 -2.35 -10.60
CA ARG A 173 -4.32 -2.77 -11.52
C ARG A 173 -3.52 -3.95 -10.97
N LEU A 174 -3.55 -5.06 -11.70
CA LEU A 174 -2.95 -6.36 -11.36
C LEU A 174 -1.80 -6.78 -12.29
N ILE A 175 -1.47 -5.96 -13.29
CA ILE A 175 -0.48 -6.30 -14.33
C ILE A 175 0.88 -6.67 -13.72
N GLY A 176 1.54 -7.68 -14.30
CA GLY A 176 2.87 -8.11 -13.87
C GLY A 176 2.88 -8.94 -12.59
N ASN A 177 1.78 -9.62 -12.28
CA ASN A 177 1.71 -10.65 -11.23
C ASN A 177 1.66 -12.05 -11.86
N PRO A 178 2.31 -13.07 -11.25
CA PRO A 178 2.34 -14.44 -11.76
C PRO A 178 1.04 -15.20 -11.43
N LEU A 179 -0.08 -14.77 -12.03
CA LEU A 179 -1.40 -15.30 -11.71
C LEU A 179 -1.53 -16.79 -12.10
N ARG A 180 -2.10 -17.58 -11.19
CA ARG A 180 -2.57 -18.93 -11.43
C ARG A 180 -4.03 -18.87 -11.87
N CYS A 181 -4.23 -19.03 -13.16
CA CYS A 181 -5.53 -19.00 -13.82
C CYS A 181 -6.17 -20.39 -13.83
N ASP A 182 -6.56 -20.84 -12.64
CA ASP A 182 -7.34 -22.06 -12.43
C ASP A 182 -8.81 -21.73 -12.11
N CYS A 183 -9.59 -22.74 -11.76
CA CYS A 183 -11.00 -22.56 -11.41
C CYS A 183 -11.26 -21.60 -10.24
N ASN A 184 -10.29 -21.41 -9.32
CA ASN A 184 -10.45 -20.49 -8.19
C ASN A 184 -10.47 -19.04 -8.65
N LEU A 185 -9.91 -18.72 -9.83
CA LEU A 185 -9.88 -17.37 -10.37
C LEU A 185 -11.09 -17.05 -11.26
N ARG A 186 -12.03 -17.99 -11.46
CA ARG A 186 -13.24 -17.79 -12.31
C ARG A 186 -14.02 -16.53 -11.99
N PHE A 187 -14.18 -16.23 -10.71
CA PHE A 187 -14.90 -15.03 -10.27
C PHE A 187 -14.29 -13.73 -10.81
N ALA A 188 -12.98 -13.71 -11.09
CA ALA A 188 -12.31 -12.51 -11.55
C ALA A 188 -12.82 -12.08 -12.93
N LEU A 189 -13.35 -13.00 -13.74
CA LEU A 189 -13.94 -12.66 -15.05
C LEU A 189 -15.18 -11.76 -14.92
N SER A 190 -15.80 -11.66 -13.74
CA SER A 190 -16.91 -10.73 -13.49
C SER A 190 -16.45 -9.32 -13.10
N TYR A 191 -15.15 -9.07 -12.91
CA TYR A 191 -14.65 -7.73 -12.64
C TYR A 191 -14.68 -6.85 -13.90
N PRO A 192 -14.65 -5.51 -13.74
CA PRO A 192 -14.57 -4.59 -14.87
C PRO A 192 -13.46 -4.99 -15.86
N PRO A 193 -13.72 -5.01 -17.18
CA PRO A 193 -12.73 -5.44 -18.19
C PRO A 193 -11.41 -4.66 -18.13
N SER A 194 -11.44 -3.41 -17.67
CA SER A 194 -10.27 -2.56 -17.47
C SER A 194 -9.28 -3.11 -16.42
N TRP A 195 -9.72 -4.00 -15.53
CA TRP A 195 -8.88 -4.60 -14.48
C TRP A 195 -8.24 -5.92 -14.94
N LEU A 196 -8.78 -6.53 -15.99
CA LEU A 196 -8.42 -7.87 -16.50
C LEU A 196 -7.22 -7.87 -17.46
N GLY A 197 -6.36 -6.86 -17.35
CA GLY A 197 -5.13 -6.73 -18.15
C GLY A 197 -3.97 -7.60 -17.68
N ALA A 198 -4.11 -8.34 -16.58
CA ALA A 198 -3.06 -9.23 -16.07
C ALA A 198 -2.99 -10.53 -16.88
N ALA A 199 -1.76 -11.01 -17.12
CA ALA A 199 -1.50 -12.27 -17.80
C ALA A 199 -1.46 -13.44 -16.80
N CYS A 200 -1.83 -14.62 -17.27
CA CYS A 200 -1.65 -15.88 -16.56
C CYS A 200 -0.21 -16.35 -16.67
N GLU A 201 0.35 -16.83 -15.56
CA GLU A 201 1.64 -17.52 -15.52
C GLU A 201 1.44 -19.04 -15.53
N THR A 202 0.42 -19.50 -14.80
CA THR A 202 0.05 -20.91 -14.72
C THR A 202 -1.46 -21.08 -14.92
N PRO A 203 -1.94 -22.24 -15.39
CA PRO A 203 -1.15 -23.39 -15.85
C PRO A 203 -0.45 -23.13 -17.19
N GLU A 204 0.46 -24.03 -17.60
CA GLU A 204 1.30 -23.88 -18.82
C GLU A 204 0.47 -23.57 -20.08
N GLN A 205 -0.72 -24.17 -20.21
CA GLN A 205 -1.61 -23.98 -21.36
C GLN A 205 -2.18 -22.57 -21.46
N LEU A 206 -2.20 -21.81 -20.36
CA LEU A 206 -2.68 -20.44 -20.31
C LEU A 206 -1.54 -19.41 -20.16
N ASN A 207 -0.28 -19.85 -20.12
CA ASN A 207 0.85 -18.95 -19.92
C ASN A 207 0.86 -17.81 -20.98
N GLY A 208 0.94 -16.57 -20.50
CA GLY A 208 0.97 -15.35 -21.30
C GLY A 208 -0.41 -14.86 -21.78
N ARG A 209 -1.49 -15.64 -21.60
CA ARG A 209 -2.85 -15.21 -21.94
C ARG A 209 -3.36 -14.19 -20.95
N LEU A 210 -4.01 -13.13 -21.42
CA LEU A 210 -4.62 -12.11 -20.56
C LEU A 210 -5.96 -12.59 -20.02
N LEU A 211 -6.28 -12.25 -18.76
CA LEU A 211 -7.55 -12.62 -18.14
C LEU A 211 -8.78 -12.20 -18.94
N LYS A 212 -8.74 -11.01 -19.56
CA LYS A 212 -9.83 -10.50 -20.41
C LYS A 212 -10.12 -11.36 -21.64
N ASP A 213 -9.19 -12.23 -22.05
CA ASP A 213 -9.28 -13.07 -23.24
C ASP A 213 -9.61 -14.53 -22.90
N LEU A 214 -10.01 -14.82 -21.65
CA LEU A 214 -10.35 -16.15 -21.16
C LEU A 214 -11.85 -16.34 -20.91
N THR A 215 -12.30 -17.59 -20.99
CA THR A 215 -13.65 -18.01 -20.60
C THR A 215 -13.65 -18.86 -19.32
N GLU A 216 -14.80 -19.02 -18.68
CA GLU A 216 -14.92 -19.82 -17.45
C GLU A 216 -14.54 -21.30 -17.67
N GLU A 217 -14.80 -21.84 -18.87
CA GLU A 217 -14.48 -23.22 -19.25
C GLU A 217 -12.98 -23.46 -19.36
N GLN A 218 -12.19 -22.42 -19.65
CA GLN A 218 -10.73 -22.51 -19.71
C GLN A 218 -10.08 -22.50 -18.33
N LEU A 219 -10.74 -21.87 -17.35
CA LEU A 219 -10.29 -21.80 -15.96
C LEU A 219 -10.71 -23.07 -15.22
N THR A 220 -9.92 -24.14 -15.35
CA THR A 220 -10.20 -25.44 -14.71
C THR A 220 -9.24 -25.70 -13.57
N CYS A 221 -9.68 -26.51 -12.60
CA CYS A 221 -8.78 -27.12 -11.62
C CYS A 221 -8.68 -28.61 -11.96
N ALA A 222 -7.50 -29.21 -11.77
CA ALA A 222 -7.44 -30.66 -11.78
C ALA A 222 -8.32 -31.18 -10.63
N ASP A 223 -9.25 -32.09 -10.93
CA ASP A 223 -10.05 -32.74 -9.91
C ASP A 223 -9.12 -33.50 -8.96
N GLY A 224 -8.90 -32.95 -7.75
CA GLY A 224 -8.29 -33.60 -6.59
C GLY A 224 -6.97 -34.34 -6.81
N ALA A 225 -5.86 -33.69 -6.45
CA ALA A 225 -4.65 -34.37 -5.97
C ALA A 225 -4.38 -33.97 -4.52
#